data_AF-A0A9W5RBI9-F1
#
_entry.id   AF-A0A9W5RBI9-F1
#
_cell.length_a   1.000
_cell.length_b   1.000
_cell.length_c   1.000
_cell.angle_alpha   90.00
_cell.angle_beta   90.00
_cell.angle_gamma   90.00
#
_symmetry.space_group_name_H-M   'P 1'
#
loop_
_entity.id
_entity.type
_entity.pdbx_description
1 polymer ?
#
loop_
_entity_poly.entity_id
_entity_poly.type
_entity_poly.pdbx_seq_one_letter_code
_entity_poly.pdbx_strand_id
1 'polypeptide(L)'
;MYQALYRKYRPSAFSELIGQNHIKQTLLNALKSNKFTHAYMLTGPRGTGKTSIGKLFAKAINCEQLVNGEPCNECNQCKQIMNNSHPDILEIDAASNNGVEQIRDIREQVTYAPSVGKYKVYIIDEVHMLSIGAFNALLKTLEEPPKNVVFILATTDIHKVPVTIISRCQRFDFRRIGQKDLIERMKFVASNEELQIEEEALQLISMLAQGGMRDALSLLDQTVAFASGEITKNDVSEVVGRISIEKIEMCVQHLLTKNTTEILSLVNEVILNGKEPIYVLDDLIGYLRDLVIGKAFGVKEDNITTAIVNEHFNKLLKVADVSQMQHMIRKLTEIKQEMKFSNHAQISLEVGLIQLVSENQENHSLLKKITELENKIKELQYPQPQTTKTSKIESTPQNKINITDSNKTELNAALEEVNTVATKDYILNKVFPSASKKYKNVFLEKLPSVLNELLRINNSDELYAISKRLEKMSVAIASLSCVVIGADEMVIKTLSQEHIYRTLCKLMQKDISQFVEVKFITLDKWKPVAAQMMTALAEKKHA
;
A
#
# COMPACT_ATOMS: atom_id res chain seq x y z
N MET A 1 7.61 -13.69 38.19
CA MET A 1 7.09 -12.63 37.29
C MET A 1 6.66 -13.32 36.01
N TYR A 2 5.42 -13.15 35.57
CA TYR A 2 4.94 -13.72 34.30
C TYR A 2 5.75 -13.16 33.13
N GLN A 3 6.17 -14.01 32.20
CA GLN A 3 6.88 -13.60 30.99
C GLN A 3 6.01 -13.91 29.78
N ALA A 4 5.68 -12.87 29.01
CA ALA A 4 4.87 -12.98 27.81
C ALA A 4 5.40 -14.04 26.83
N LEU A 5 4.50 -14.78 26.17
CA LEU A 5 4.85 -15.94 25.34
C LEU A 5 5.84 -15.60 24.23
N TYR A 6 5.67 -14.46 23.55
CA TYR A 6 6.58 -14.03 22.48
C TYR A 6 8.02 -13.76 22.97
N ARG A 7 8.22 -13.51 24.26
CA ARG A 7 9.56 -13.38 24.87
C ARG A 7 10.09 -14.74 25.32
N LYS A 8 9.24 -15.54 25.98
CA LYS A 8 9.60 -16.88 26.49
C LYS A 8 10.02 -17.82 25.36
N TYR A 9 9.28 -17.79 24.24
CA TYR A 9 9.51 -18.65 23.06
C TYR A 9 10.30 -17.97 21.94
N ARG A 10 11.07 -16.93 22.27
CA ARG A 10 11.99 -16.32 21.31
C ARG A 10 13.06 -17.36 20.93
N PRO A 11 13.28 -17.64 19.64
CA PRO A 11 14.18 -18.71 19.21
C PRO A 11 15.57 -18.59 19.83
N SER A 12 16.06 -19.71 20.39
CA SER A 12 17.39 -19.82 20.98
C SER A 12 18.42 -20.42 20.02
N ALA A 13 17.96 -21.07 18.95
CA ALA A 13 18.79 -21.69 17.92
C ALA A 13 18.26 -21.32 16.52
N PHE A 14 19.09 -21.48 15.47
CA PHE A 14 18.65 -21.26 14.10
C PHE A 14 17.60 -22.30 13.68
N SER A 15 17.73 -23.54 14.17
CA SER A 15 16.76 -24.62 14.00
C SER A 15 15.35 -24.29 14.52
N GLU A 16 15.24 -23.52 15.60
CA GLU A 16 13.95 -23.09 16.16
C GLU A 16 13.28 -21.95 15.38
N LEU A 17 14.01 -21.29 14.48
CA LEU A 17 13.48 -20.16 13.71
C LEU A 17 12.60 -20.68 12.56
N ILE A 18 11.36 -20.22 12.54
CA ILE A 18 10.35 -20.71 11.61
C ILE A 18 10.36 -19.93 10.31
N GLY A 19 10.23 -20.65 9.21
CA GLY A 19 10.37 -20.11 7.87
C GLY A 19 11.79 -19.61 7.58
N GLN A 20 11.93 -18.74 6.59
CA GLN A 20 13.19 -18.09 6.18
C GLN A 20 14.36 -19.05 5.89
N ASN A 21 14.08 -20.26 5.37
CA ASN A 21 15.08 -21.32 5.19
C ASN A 21 16.32 -20.87 4.40
N HIS A 22 16.13 -20.08 3.35
CA HIS A 22 17.22 -19.51 2.55
C HIS A 22 18.14 -18.59 3.36
N ILE A 23 17.60 -17.75 4.25
CA ILE A 23 18.37 -16.84 5.10
C ILE A 23 19.13 -17.64 6.16
N LYS A 24 18.43 -18.56 6.84
CA LYS A 24 19.04 -19.44 7.85
C LYS A 24 20.24 -20.19 7.29
N GLN A 25 20.06 -20.84 6.14
CA GLN A 25 21.11 -21.64 5.52
C GLN A 25 22.30 -20.78 5.07
N THR A 26 22.04 -19.59 4.53
CA THR A 26 23.11 -18.66 4.13
C THR A 26 23.95 -18.21 5.33
N LEU A 27 23.30 -17.81 6.43
CA LEU A 27 23.99 -17.39 7.66
C LEU A 27 24.74 -18.55 8.32
N LEU A 28 24.14 -19.74 8.40
CA LEU A 28 24.81 -20.95 8.93
C LEU A 28 26.04 -21.31 8.09
N ASN A 29 25.98 -21.23 6.77
CA ASN A 29 27.13 -21.49 5.91
C ASN A 29 28.24 -20.44 6.08
N ALA A 30 27.88 -19.17 6.23
CA ALA A 30 28.83 -18.09 6.53
C ALA A 30 29.54 -18.31 7.87
N LEU A 31 28.81 -18.76 8.90
CA LEU A 31 29.35 -19.09 10.22
C LEU A 31 30.28 -20.31 10.15
N LYS A 32 29.87 -21.40 9.49
CA LYS A 32 30.69 -22.62 9.30
C LYS A 32 32.01 -22.33 8.59
N SER A 33 31.98 -21.46 7.60
CA SER A 33 33.16 -21.11 6.81
C SER A 33 33.97 -19.94 7.39
N ASN A 34 33.50 -19.34 8.49
CA ASN A 34 34.05 -18.09 9.05
C ASN A 34 34.19 -16.97 8.01
N LYS A 35 33.25 -16.92 7.04
CA LYS A 35 33.20 -15.95 5.93
C LYS A 35 31.91 -15.13 6.03
N PHE A 36 31.87 -14.27 7.03
CA PHE A 36 30.79 -13.30 7.22
C PHE A 36 31.31 -11.87 6.99
N THR A 37 30.41 -10.96 6.64
CA THR A 37 30.73 -9.54 6.40
C THR A 37 30.63 -8.71 7.69
N HIS A 38 31.06 -7.46 7.61
CA HIS A 38 31.01 -6.49 8.71
C HIS A 38 29.62 -5.85 8.90
N ALA A 39 28.70 -5.99 7.94
CA ALA A 39 27.40 -5.33 8.00
C ALA A 39 26.28 -6.13 7.31
N TYR A 40 25.14 -6.24 7.99
CA TYR A 40 23.95 -6.94 7.56
C TYR A 40 22.72 -6.03 7.59
N MET A 41 21.89 -6.12 6.55
CA MET A 41 20.60 -5.43 6.48
C MET A 41 19.47 -6.46 6.45
N LEU A 42 18.75 -6.60 7.55
CA LEU A 42 17.60 -7.47 7.71
C LEU A 42 16.33 -6.65 7.47
N THR A 43 15.64 -6.89 6.36
CA THR A 43 14.45 -6.12 5.99
C THR A 43 13.23 -7.01 5.77
N GLY A 44 12.04 -6.50 6.08
CA GLY A 44 10.79 -7.20 5.83
C GLY A 44 9.72 -6.90 6.88
N PRO A 45 8.52 -7.51 6.77
CA PRO A 45 7.40 -7.21 7.65
C PRO A 45 7.72 -7.41 9.13
N ARG A 46 6.98 -6.71 10.00
CA ARG A 46 7.09 -6.88 11.46
C ARG A 46 6.77 -8.33 11.86
N GLY A 47 7.38 -8.81 12.94
CA GLY A 47 7.09 -10.14 13.51
C GLY A 47 7.68 -11.33 12.74
N THR A 48 8.40 -11.11 11.64
CA THR A 48 9.00 -12.18 10.80
C THR A 48 10.33 -12.74 11.31
N GLY A 49 10.84 -12.24 12.45
CA GLY A 49 12.04 -12.76 13.10
C GLY A 49 13.36 -12.03 12.81
N LYS A 50 13.33 -10.83 12.21
CA LYS A 50 14.53 -10.01 11.90
C LYS A 50 15.48 -9.84 13.11
N THR A 51 15.00 -9.20 14.18
CA THR A 51 15.80 -8.96 15.39
C THR A 51 16.21 -10.26 16.06
N SER A 52 15.35 -11.28 16.04
CA SER A 52 15.65 -12.59 16.61
C SER A 52 16.80 -13.28 15.88
N ILE A 53 16.81 -13.29 14.54
CA ILE A 53 17.93 -13.87 13.78
C ILE A 53 19.21 -13.05 13.97
N GLY A 54 19.10 -11.73 14.13
CA GLY A 54 20.23 -10.84 14.38
C GLY A 54 20.91 -11.20 15.69
N LYS A 55 20.12 -11.40 16.75
CA LYS A 55 20.59 -11.88 18.06
C LYS A 55 21.19 -13.28 17.98
N LEU A 56 20.56 -14.21 17.26
CA LEU A 56 21.11 -15.56 17.06
C LEU A 56 22.46 -15.53 16.34
N PHE A 57 22.58 -14.70 15.31
CA PHE A 57 23.82 -14.52 14.56
C PHE A 57 24.92 -13.90 15.43
N ALA A 58 24.61 -12.85 16.19
CA ALA A 58 25.53 -12.25 17.14
C ALA A 58 25.99 -13.25 18.21
N LYS A 59 25.06 -14.08 18.70
CA LYS A 59 25.36 -15.18 19.62
C LYS A 59 26.28 -16.23 19.02
N ALA A 60 26.03 -16.62 17.76
CA ALA A 60 26.85 -17.61 17.07
C ALA A 60 28.28 -17.10 16.81
N ILE A 61 28.44 -15.86 16.36
CA ILE A 61 29.77 -15.25 16.11
C ILE A 61 30.63 -15.24 17.38
N ASN A 62 30.04 -14.93 18.53
CA ASN A 62 30.74 -14.89 19.82
C ASN A 62 30.72 -16.21 20.58
N CYS A 63 30.14 -17.28 20.02
CA CYS A 63 30.13 -18.58 20.66
C CYS A 63 31.55 -19.17 20.75
N GLU A 64 31.85 -19.80 21.89
CA GLU A 64 33.13 -20.49 22.12
C GLU A 64 33.16 -21.85 21.42
N GLN A 65 32.00 -22.51 21.34
CA GLN A 65 31.84 -23.86 20.79
C GLN A 65 30.70 -23.86 19.78
N LEU A 66 31.00 -23.52 18.52
CA LEU A 66 30.03 -23.61 17.42
C LEU A 66 29.84 -25.07 17.00
N VAL A 67 28.60 -25.50 16.88
CA VAL A 67 28.25 -26.84 16.37
C VAL A 67 27.54 -26.67 15.04
N ASN A 68 28.21 -26.98 13.93
CA ASN A 68 27.66 -26.79 12.57
C ASN A 68 27.12 -25.37 12.32
N GLY A 69 27.76 -24.33 12.87
CA GLY A 69 27.31 -22.94 12.77
C GLY A 69 26.21 -22.54 13.76
N GLU A 70 25.66 -23.49 14.52
CA GLU A 70 24.71 -23.21 15.60
C GLU A 70 25.45 -22.82 16.89
N PRO A 71 24.92 -21.86 17.68
CA PRO A 71 25.45 -21.56 19.01
C PRO A 71 25.18 -22.72 19.99
N CYS A 72 26.14 -23.04 20.89
CA CYS A 72 25.98 -24.15 21.83
C CYS A 72 24.96 -23.91 22.94
N ASN A 73 24.59 -22.65 23.22
CA ASN A 73 23.70 -22.24 24.32
C ASN A 73 24.21 -22.54 25.75
N GLU A 74 25.40 -23.14 25.90
CA GLU A 74 25.92 -23.56 27.21
C GLU A 74 27.15 -22.76 27.68
N CYS A 75 27.94 -22.20 26.76
CA CYS A 75 29.14 -21.43 27.11
C CYS A 75 28.79 -20.08 27.76
N ASN A 76 29.77 -19.47 28.42
CA ASN A 76 29.58 -18.22 29.16
C ASN A 76 29.06 -17.10 28.23
N GLN A 77 29.62 -16.97 27.03
CA GLN A 77 29.16 -15.99 26.04
C GLN A 77 27.69 -16.21 25.69
N CYS A 78 27.28 -17.44 25.34
CA CYS A 78 25.90 -17.72 24.99
C CYS A 78 24.92 -17.40 26.14
N LYS A 79 25.27 -17.76 27.38
CA LYS A 79 24.45 -17.48 28.57
C LYS A 79 24.29 -15.98 28.82
N GLN A 80 25.38 -15.21 28.75
CA GLN A 80 25.32 -13.75 28.90
C GLN A 80 24.47 -13.09 27.81
N ILE A 81 24.57 -13.57 26.57
CA ILE A 81 23.81 -13.02 25.44
C ILE A 81 22.31 -13.34 25.59
N MET A 82 21.96 -14.55 26.02
CA MET A 82 20.57 -14.93 26.29
C MET A 82 19.96 -14.09 27.41
N ASN A 83 20.76 -13.71 28.40
CA ASN A 83 20.36 -12.83 29.51
C ASN A 83 20.46 -11.33 29.18
N ASN A 84 20.82 -10.96 27.94
CA ASN A 84 21.09 -9.58 27.49
C ASN A 84 22.10 -8.82 28.39
N SER A 85 23.09 -9.52 28.94
CA SER A 85 24.11 -8.95 29.83
C SER A 85 25.52 -8.94 29.22
N HIS A 86 25.64 -9.24 27.92
CA HIS A 86 26.93 -9.35 27.25
C HIS A 86 27.46 -7.95 26.85
N PRO A 87 28.65 -7.53 27.31
CA PRO A 87 29.14 -6.15 27.13
C PRO A 87 29.43 -5.79 25.67
N ASP A 88 29.78 -6.77 24.84
CA ASP A 88 30.10 -6.53 23.41
C ASP A 88 28.91 -6.72 22.46
N ILE A 89 27.68 -6.91 22.97
CA ILE A 89 26.47 -6.90 22.14
C ILE A 89 25.60 -5.73 22.56
N LEU A 90 25.55 -4.72 21.71
CA LEU A 90 24.76 -3.52 21.95
C LEU A 90 23.51 -3.56 21.07
N GLU A 91 22.34 -3.67 21.69
CA GLU A 91 21.05 -3.54 21.03
C GLU A 91 20.55 -2.10 21.18
N ILE A 92 20.30 -1.45 20.04
CA ILE A 92 19.87 -0.05 19.97
C ILE A 92 18.54 -0.04 19.22
N ASP A 93 17.51 0.47 19.88
CA ASP A 93 16.25 0.80 19.22
C ASP A 93 16.35 2.22 18.62
N ALA A 94 16.37 2.30 17.29
CA ALA A 94 16.49 3.57 16.58
C ALA A 94 15.25 4.47 16.75
N ALA A 95 14.08 3.93 17.11
CA ALA A 95 12.91 4.75 17.40
C ALA A 95 13.13 5.61 18.67
N SER A 96 13.85 5.05 19.65
CA SER A 96 14.17 5.71 20.92
C SER A 96 15.50 6.49 20.86
N ASN A 97 16.40 6.13 19.93
CA ASN A 97 17.75 6.69 19.81
C ASN A 97 17.99 7.25 18.39
N ASN A 98 17.10 8.10 17.89
CA ASN A 98 17.13 8.60 16.51
C ASN A 98 18.10 9.76 16.25
N GLY A 99 18.63 10.36 17.32
CA GLY A 99 19.47 11.55 17.29
C GLY A 99 20.89 11.31 16.80
N VAL A 100 21.51 12.38 16.29
CA VAL A 100 22.87 12.34 15.72
C VAL A 100 23.92 12.10 16.81
N GLU A 101 23.75 12.68 17.99
CA GLU A 101 24.73 12.58 19.08
C GLU A 101 24.84 11.14 19.60
N GLN A 102 23.73 10.44 19.85
CA GLN A 102 23.78 9.03 20.30
C GLN A 102 24.54 8.14 19.32
N ILE A 103 24.37 8.38 18.02
CA ILE A 103 25.05 7.62 16.97
C ILE A 103 26.53 8.00 16.84
N ARG A 104 26.91 9.25 17.17
CA ARG A 104 28.31 9.64 17.29
C ARG A 104 28.99 8.95 18.46
N ASP A 105 28.32 8.85 19.60
CA ASP A 105 28.84 8.12 20.76
C ASP A 105 29.08 6.65 20.41
N ILE A 106 28.13 6.02 19.70
CA ILE A 106 28.30 4.66 19.16
C ILE A 106 29.52 4.59 18.24
N ARG A 107 29.66 5.53 17.30
CA ARG A 107 30.80 5.58 16.37
C ARG A 107 32.14 5.66 17.10
N GLU A 108 32.22 6.45 18.17
CA GLU A 108 33.43 6.55 18.98
C GLU A 108 33.71 5.22 19.71
N GLN A 109 32.68 4.60 20.28
CA GLN A 109 32.77 3.32 20.95
C GLN A 109 33.11 2.14 20.03
N VAL A 110 32.84 2.26 18.73
CA VAL A 110 33.16 1.25 17.70
C VAL A 110 34.67 1.11 17.49
N THR A 111 35.46 2.15 17.76
CA THR A 111 36.92 2.09 17.59
C THR A 111 37.63 1.20 18.62
N TYR A 112 36.99 0.93 19.76
CA TYR A 112 37.56 0.09 20.81
C TYR A 112 37.38 -1.40 20.51
N ALA A 113 38.39 -2.19 20.90
CA ALA A 113 38.35 -3.64 20.80
C ALA A 113 37.21 -4.25 21.65
N PRO A 114 36.71 -5.45 21.30
CA PRO A 114 35.78 -6.19 22.15
C PRO A 114 36.41 -6.48 23.53
N SER A 115 35.57 -6.47 24.57
CA SER A 115 35.96 -6.62 25.97
C SER A 115 36.15 -8.09 26.36
N VAL A 116 35.24 -8.96 25.93
CA VAL A 116 35.20 -10.39 26.30
C VAL A 116 34.96 -11.27 25.07
N GLY A 117 34.12 -10.83 24.15
CA GLY A 117 33.77 -11.56 22.92
C GLY A 117 34.87 -11.51 21.86
N LYS A 118 34.69 -12.29 20.79
CA LYS A 118 35.54 -12.23 19.59
C LYS A 118 35.23 -11.00 18.74
N TYR A 119 33.97 -10.60 18.72
CA TYR A 119 33.44 -9.48 17.94
C TYR A 119 32.53 -8.61 18.79
N LYS A 120 32.58 -7.31 18.53
CA LYS A 120 31.64 -6.32 19.06
C LYS A 120 30.51 -6.14 18.06
N VAL A 121 29.29 -6.47 18.47
CA VAL A 121 28.13 -6.52 17.59
C VAL A 121 27.13 -5.42 17.95
N TYR A 122 26.78 -4.61 16.97
CA TYR A 122 25.76 -3.57 17.10
C TYR A 122 24.50 -4.00 16.36
N ILE A 123 23.42 -4.25 17.11
CA ILE A 123 22.11 -4.58 16.56
C ILE A 123 21.25 -3.31 16.63
N ILE A 124 20.99 -2.70 15.47
CA ILE A 124 20.18 -1.48 15.37
C ILE A 124 18.81 -1.87 14.81
N ASP A 125 17.79 -1.90 15.66
CA ASP A 125 16.41 -2.21 15.26
C ASP A 125 15.69 -0.95 14.79
N GLU A 126 14.73 -1.14 13.89
CA GLU A 126 13.98 -0.09 13.19
C GLU A 126 14.85 1.06 12.64
N VAL A 127 15.97 0.72 11.99
CA VAL A 127 16.98 1.69 11.52
C VAL A 127 16.42 2.79 10.62
N HIS A 128 15.28 2.56 9.96
CA HIS A 128 14.58 3.58 9.17
C HIS A 128 14.07 4.78 9.99
N MET A 129 14.05 4.67 11.32
CA MET A 129 13.69 5.75 12.25
C MET A 129 14.87 6.68 12.57
N LEU A 130 16.10 6.35 12.14
CA LEU A 130 17.25 7.23 12.31
C LEU A 130 17.11 8.50 11.48
N SER A 131 17.56 9.62 12.07
CA SER A 131 17.71 10.87 11.34
C SER A 131 18.76 10.76 10.20
N ILE A 132 18.65 11.63 9.19
CA ILE A 132 19.62 11.68 8.09
C ILE A 132 21.04 11.95 8.61
N GLY A 133 21.18 12.84 9.61
CA GLY A 133 22.46 13.11 10.25
C GLY A 133 23.06 11.88 10.95
N ALA A 134 22.24 11.05 11.59
CA ALA A 134 22.65 9.78 12.19
C ALA A 134 23.16 8.79 11.14
N PHE A 135 22.44 8.64 10.01
CA PHE A 135 22.92 7.80 8.90
C PHE A 135 24.30 8.25 8.39
N ASN A 136 24.50 9.55 8.21
CA ASN A 136 25.79 10.09 7.77
C ASN A 136 26.91 9.84 8.77
N ALA A 137 26.61 9.85 10.08
CA ALA A 137 27.58 9.52 11.12
C ALA A 137 28.00 8.03 11.07
N LEU A 138 27.11 7.11 10.66
CA LEU A 138 27.42 5.69 10.49
C LEU A 138 28.20 5.38 9.21
N LEU A 139 28.06 6.19 8.15
CA LEU A 139 28.66 5.91 6.84
C LEU A 139 30.16 5.62 6.90
N LYS A 140 30.92 6.47 7.58
CA LYS A 140 32.39 6.31 7.67
C LYS A 140 32.77 4.96 8.28
N THR A 141 32.02 4.52 9.28
CA THR A 141 32.25 3.26 9.99
C THR A 141 31.84 2.03 9.18
N LEU A 142 30.83 2.18 8.32
CA LEU A 142 30.42 1.11 7.39
C LEU A 142 31.35 1.02 6.17
N GLU A 143 32.02 2.12 5.80
CA GLU A 143 33.03 2.14 4.74
C GLU A 143 34.37 1.56 5.18
N GLU A 144 34.80 1.94 6.39
CA GLU A 144 36.07 1.53 6.98
C GLU A 144 35.82 0.81 8.32
N PRO A 145 35.19 -0.39 8.29
CA PRO A 145 34.82 -1.10 9.51
C PRO A 145 36.06 -1.60 10.26
N PRO A 146 36.11 -1.47 11.59
CA PRO A 146 37.12 -2.13 12.39
C PRO A 146 37.03 -3.66 12.25
N LYS A 147 38.17 -4.35 12.32
CA LYS A 147 38.28 -5.80 12.03
C LYS A 147 37.33 -6.68 12.86
N ASN A 148 37.05 -6.30 14.10
CA ASN A 148 36.28 -7.10 15.07
C ASN A 148 34.90 -6.50 15.35
N VAL A 149 34.33 -5.74 14.41
CA VAL A 149 33.02 -5.11 14.57
C VAL A 149 32.04 -5.62 13.52
N VAL A 150 30.82 -5.93 13.95
CA VAL A 150 29.73 -6.37 13.07
C VAL A 150 28.48 -5.53 13.34
N PHE A 151 27.91 -4.97 12.28
CA PHE A 151 26.63 -4.26 12.32
C PHE A 151 25.50 -5.16 11.82
N ILE A 152 24.41 -5.19 12.55
CA ILE A 152 23.16 -5.85 12.17
C ILE A 152 22.06 -4.80 12.20
N LEU A 153 21.66 -4.33 11.03
CA LEU A 153 20.63 -3.32 10.86
C LEU A 153 19.31 -4.04 10.54
N ALA A 154 18.24 -3.74 11.27
CA ALA A 154 16.92 -4.28 11.01
C ALA A 154 15.92 -3.16 10.67
N THR A 155 15.04 -3.38 9.69
CA THR A 155 14.00 -2.41 9.32
C THR A 155 12.73 -3.09 8.82
N THR A 156 11.56 -2.49 9.09
CA THR A 156 10.32 -2.82 8.40
C THR A 156 10.13 -2.10 7.07
N ASP A 157 10.85 -1.01 6.83
CA ASP A 157 10.73 -0.16 5.65
C ASP A 157 12.13 0.16 5.08
N ILE A 158 12.52 -0.58 4.04
CA ILE A 158 13.82 -0.42 3.39
C ILE A 158 13.90 0.86 2.57
N HIS A 159 12.78 1.40 2.09
CA HIS A 159 12.77 2.56 1.19
C HIS A 159 13.12 3.86 1.91
N LYS A 160 12.93 3.90 3.22
CA LYS A 160 13.36 5.00 4.09
C LYS A 160 14.85 4.97 4.44
N VAL A 161 15.53 3.86 4.16
CA VAL A 161 16.97 3.75 4.43
C VAL A 161 17.75 4.25 3.21
N PRO A 162 18.76 5.14 3.38
CA PRO A 162 19.56 5.61 2.26
C PRO A 162 20.24 4.47 1.48
N VAL A 163 20.20 4.54 0.15
CA VAL A 163 20.82 3.54 -0.74
C VAL A 163 22.33 3.38 -0.46
N THR A 164 22.99 4.45 -0.01
CA THR A 164 24.40 4.44 0.40
C THR A 164 24.68 3.51 1.59
N ILE A 165 23.73 3.33 2.51
CA ILE A 165 23.85 2.37 3.61
C ILE A 165 23.56 0.96 3.10
N ILE A 166 22.50 0.81 2.32
CA ILE A 166 22.07 -0.49 1.77
C ILE A 166 23.20 -1.13 0.96
N SER A 167 23.90 -0.35 0.12
CA SER A 167 24.96 -0.86 -0.75
C SER A 167 26.19 -1.41 0.00
N ARG A 168 26.36 -1.04 1.28
CA ARG A 168 27.48 -1.46 2.15
C ARG A 168 27.09 -2.64 3.06
N CYS A 169 25.83 -3.08 3.01
CA CYS A 169 25.33 -4.17 3.83
C CYS A 169 25.02 -5.40 2.98
N GLN A 170 25.23 -6.59 3.55
CA GLN A 170 24.64 -7.81 3.00
C GLN A 170 23.15 -7.82 3.34
N ARG A 171 22.30 -7.70 2.30
CA ARG A 171 20.84 -7.61 2.45
C ARG A 171 20.18 -8.98 2.51
N PHE A 172 19.25 -9.14 3.45
CA PHE A 172 18.35 -10.28 3.58
C PHE A 172 16.90 -9.83 3.67
N ASP A 173 16.07 -10.29 2.73
CA ASP A 173 14.64 -9.97 2.64
C ASP A 173 13.77 -11.07 3.29
N PHE A 174 13.19 -10.74 4.44
CA PHE A 174 12.29 -11.58 5.20
C PHE A 174 10.90 -11.58 4.57
N ARG A 175 10.35 -12.78 4.39
CA ARG A 175 8.99 -12.98 3.90
C ARG A 175 8.00 -13.16 5.04
N ARG A 176 6.71 -12.97 4.78
CA ARG A 176 5.67 -13.36 5.76
C ARG A 176 5.76 -14.87 6.01
N ILE A 177 5.57 -15.28 7.26
CA ILE A 177 5.54 -16.70 7.65
C ILE A 177 4.22 -17.30 7.14
N GLY A 178 4.27 -18.54 6.62
CA GLY A 178 3.08 -19.23 6.15
C GLY A 178 2.10 -19.53 7.28
N GLN A 179 0.80 -19.60 6.99
CA GLN A 179 -0.20 -19.89 8.02
C GLN A 179 0.00 -21.25 8.70
N LYS A 180 0.38 -22.28 7.92
CA LYS A 180 0.69 -23.63 8.43
C LYS A 180 1.83 -23.58 9.45
N ASP A 181 2.94 -22.94 9.08
CA ASP A 181 4.10 -22.75 9.94
C ASP A 181 3.78 -21.99 11.25
N LEU A 182 2.92 -20.95 11.18
CA LEU A 182 2.46 -20.23 12.36
C LEU A 182 1.63 -21.13 13.29
N ILE A 183 0.68 -21.88 12.74
CA ILE A 183 -0.19 -22.80 13.50
C ILE A 183 0.65 -23.88 14.17
N GLU A 184 1.56 -24.53 13.44
CA GLU A 184 2.45 -25.56 14.00
C GLU A 184 3.25 -25.02 15.18
N ARG A 185 3.77 -23.79 15.07
CA ARG A 185 4.47 -23.16 16.20
C ARG A 185 3.56 -22.86 17.37
N MET A 186 2.36 -22.36 17.12
CA MET A 186 1.42 -22.09 18.20
C MET A 186 0.98 -23.40 18.89
N LYS A 187 0.81 -24.50 18.14
CA LYS A 187 0.57 -25.84 18.71
C LYS A 187 1.73 -26.29 19.61
N PHE A 188 2.98 -26.08 19.17
CA PHE A 188 4.16 -26.36 19.99
C PHE A 188 4.17 -25.53 21.28
N VAL A 189 3.87 -24.23 21.19
CA VAL A 189 3.79 -23.35 22.37
C VAL A 189 2.65 -23.77 23.30
N ALA A 190 1.47 -24.04 22.77
CA ALA A 190 0.30 -24.48 23.53
C ALA A 190 0.58 -25.78 24.28
N SER A 191 1.24 -26.75 23.63
CA SER A 191 1.60 -28.02 24.25
C SER A 191 2.58 -27.84 25.42
N ASN A 192 3.58 -26.97 25.27
CA ASN A 192 4.57 -26.72 26.33
C ASN A 192 4.03 -25.88 27.49
N GLU A 193 3.00 -25.07 27.26
CA GLU A 193 2.28 -24.34 28.31
C GLU A 193 1.07 -25.12 28.85
N GLU A 194 0.86 -26.37 28.40
CA GLU A 194 -0.28 -27.22 28.79
C GLU A 194 -1.66 -26.59 28.52
N LEU A 195 -1.75 -25.80 27.44
CA LEU A 195 -2.97 -25.11 27.03
C LEU A 195 -3.87 -26.01 26.17
N GLN A 196 -5.16 -26.07 26.51
CA GLN A 196 -6.19 -26.67 25.66
C GLN A 196 -6.70 -25.59 24.70
N ILE A 197 -6.55 -25.81 23.39
CA ILE A 197 -6.95 -24.84 22.37
C ILE A 197 -7.53 -25.53 21.14
N GLU A 198 -8.66 -25.00 20.66
CA GLU A 198 -9.31 -25.43 19.43
C GLU A 198 -8.46 -25.11 18.20
N GLU A 199 -8.54 -25.97 17.17
CA GLU A 199 -7.80 -25.75 15.94
C GLU A 199 -8.32 -24.51 15.18
N GLU A 200 -9.63 -24.25 15.21
CA GLU A 200 -10.22 -23.05 14.62
C GLU A 200 -9.74 -21.76 15.29
N ALA A 201 -9.47 -21.79 16.61
CA ALA A 201 -8.90 -20.64 17.32
C ALA A 201 -7.49 -20.32 16.81
N LEU A 202 -6.65 -21.35 16.63
CA LEU A 202 -5.30 -21.20 16.08
C LEU A 202 -5.31 -20.70 14.62
N GLN A 203 -6.26 -21.17 13.80
CA GLN A 203 -6.45 -20.70 12.44
C GLN A 203 -6.80 -19.20 12.42
N LEU A 204 -7.73 -18.79 13.28
CA LEU A 204 -8.13 -17.38 13.39
C LEU A 204 -6.95 -16.50 13.84
N ILE A 205 -6.20 -16.90 14.87
CA ILE A 205 -5.01 -16.17 15.32
C ILE A 205 -3.97 -16.07 14.20
N SER A 206 -3.71 -17.15 13.47
CA SER A 206 -2.76 -17.20 12.35
C SER A 206 -3.12 -16.20 11.24
N MET A 207 -4.42 -16.12 10.91
CA MET A 207 -4.96 -15.19 9.93
C MET A 207 -4.80 -13.73 10.38
N LEU A 208 -5.15 -13.45 11.64
CA LEU A 208 -5.04 -12.12 12.26
C LEU A 208 -3.59 -11.64 12.35
N ALA A 209 -2.65 -12.55 12.61
CA ALA A 209 -1.23 -12.24 12.71
C ALA A 209 -0.58 -11.90 11.36
N GLN A 210 -1.23 -12.20 10.23
CA GLN A 210 -0.76 -11.91 8.87
C GLN A 210 0.71 -12.32 8.62
N GLY A 211 1.15 -13.47 9.14
CA GLY A 211 2.52 -13.96 8.95
C GLY A 211 3.57 -13.38 9.90
N GLY A 212 3.17 -12.65 10.96
CA GLY A 212 4.04 -12.20 12.05
C GLY A 212 3.94 -13.08 13.30
N MET A 213 5.00 -13.85 13.62
CA MET A 213 4.99 -14.77 14.77
C MET A 213 4.87 -14.03 16.11
N ARG A 214 5.47 -12.85 16.23
CA ARG A 214 5.35 -12.02 17.44
C ARG A 214 3.89 -11.65 17.71
N ASP A 215 3.17 -11.24 16.65
CA ASP A 215 1.79 -10.81 16.78
C ASP A 215 0.88 -12.02 17.03
N ALA A 216 1.13 -13.17 16.39
CA ALA A 216 0.45 -14.44 16.68
C ALA A 216 0.58 -14.87 18.16
N LEU A 217 1.80 -14.89 18.71
CA LEU A 217 2.01 -15.24 20.12
C LEU A 217 1.47 -14.19 21.08
N SER A 218 1.42 -12.91 20.69
CA SER A 218 0.83 -11.86 21.52
C SER A 218 -0.68 -12.01 21.61
N LEU A 219 -1.34 -12.34 20.49
CA LEU A 219 -2.77 -12.65 20.47
C LEU A 219 -3.08 -13.91 21.28
N LEU A 220 -2.30 -14.98 21.09
CA LEU A 220 -2.46 -16.21 21.88
C LEU A 220 -2.36 -15.92 23.39
N ASP A 221 -1.35 -15.17 23.81
CA ASP A 221 -1.12 -14.77 25.21
C ASP A 221 -2.30 -13.97 25.78
N GLN A 222 -2.85 -13.03 25.00
CA GLN A 222 -4.06 -12.29 25.38
C GLN A 222 -5.29 -13.18 25.50
N THR A 223 -5.49 -14.13 24.57
CA THR A 223 -6.61 -15.07 24.61
C THR A 223 -6.49 -16.04 25.79
N VAL A 224 -5.30 -16.52 26.12
CA VAL A 224 -5.04 -17.33 27.31
C VAL A 224 -5.43 -16.58 28.59
N ALA A 225 -5.11 -15.29 28.67
CA ALA A 225 -5.47 -14.47 29.83
C ALA A 225 -6.98 -14.19 29.96
N PHE A 226 -7.73 -14.28 28.85
CA PHE A 226 -9.17 -14.04 28.79
C PHE A 226 -9.98 -15.32 29.02
N ALA A 227 -9.60 -16.42 28.39
CA ALA A 227 -10.35 -17.68 28.42
C ALA A 227 -10.33 -18.32 29.81
N SER A 228 -11.45 -18.90 30.21
CA SER A 228 -11.59 -19.67 31.45
C SER A 228 -11.62 -21.17 31.15
N GLY A 229 -10.45 -21.74 30.81
CA GLY A 229 -10.31 -23.15 30.46
C GLY A 229 -9.85 -23.35 29.02
N GLU A 230 -10.57 -24.17 28.26
CA GLU A 230 -10.28 -24.41 26.84
C GLU A 230 -10.45 -23.13 26.02
N ILE A 231 -9.46 -22.84 25.19
CA ILE A 231 -9.43 -21.65 24.35
C ILE A 231 -10.19 -21.93 23.06
N THR A 232 -11.29 -21.20 22.87
CA THR A 232 -12.18 -21.36 21.72
C THR A 232 -11.99 -20.27 20.67
N LYS A 233 -12.52 -20.50 19.46
CA LYS A 233 -12.57 -19.46 18.42
C LYS A 233 -13.32 -18.20 18.88
N ASN A 234 -14.34 -18.37 19.72
CA ASN A 234 -15.14 -17.26 20.24
C ASN A 234 -14.33 -16.38 21.18
N ASP A 235 -13.48 -16.99 22.03
CA ASP A 235 -12.58 -16.23 22.92
C ASP A 235 -11.62 -15.34 22.13
N VAL A 236 -11.05 -15.87 21.04
CA VAL A 236 -10.18 -15.08 20.14
C VAL A 236 -10.97 -13.91 19.53
N SER A 237 -12.21 -14.16 19.11
CA SER A 237 -13.06 -13.13 18.49
C SER A 237 -13.46 -12.04 19.48
N GLU A 238 -13.71 -12.40 20.74
CA GLU A 238 -13.98 -11.46 21.82
C GLU A 238 -12.77 -10.60 22.14
N VAL A 239 -11.59 -11.20 22.31
CA VAL A 239 -10.34 -10.47 22.62
C VAL A 239 -9.95 -9.48 21.53
N VAL A 240 -10.17 -9.83 20.26
CA VAL A 240 -9.82 -8.97 19.12
C VAL A 240 -10.91 -7.92 18.88
N GLY A 241 -12.06 -8.02 19.55
CA GLY A 241 -13.20 -7.15 19.31
C GLY A 241 -13.82 -7.35 17.92
N ARG A 242 -13.71 -8.57 17.36
CA ARG A 242 -14.38 -8.93 16.11
C ARG A 242 -15.85 -9.22 16.34
N ILE A 243 -16.63 -8.97 15.29
CA ILE A 243 -18.04 -9.32 15.24
C ILE A 243 -18.22 -10.78 14.85
N SER A 244 -19.29 -11.38 15.37
CA SER A 244 -19.65 -12.74 15.00
C SER A 244 -20.02 -12.81 13.51
N ILE A 245 -19.80 -13.98 12.91
CA ILE A 245 -20.04 -14.18 11.48
C ILE A 245 -21.51 -13.94 11.11
N GLU A 246 -22.44 -14.26 12.02
CA GLU A 246 -23.87 -14.07 11.83
C GLU A 246 -24.22 -12.58 11.74
N LYS A 247 -23.58 -11.73 12.58
CA LYS A 247 -23.78 -10.28 12.52
C LYS A 247 -23.19 -9.69 11.24
N ILE A 248 -22.04 -10.19 10.77
CA ILE A 248 -21.47 -9.81 9.48
C ILE A 248 -22.43 -10.17 8.33
N GLU A 249 -22.96 -11.40 8.34
CA GLU A 249 -23.94 -11.88 7.37
C GLU A 249 -25.17 -10.99 7.32
N MET A 250 -25.72 -10.64 8.48
CA MET A 250 -26.87 -9.73 8.59
C MET A 250 -26.54 -8.34 8.04
N CYS A 251 -25.38 -7.76 8.38
CA CYS A 251 -24.95 -6.48 7.81
C CYS A 251 -24.85 -6.53 6.29
N VAL A 252 -24.23 -7.56 5.73
CA VAL A 252 -24.10 -7.75 4.27
C VAL A 252 -25.48 -7.94 3.63
N GLN A 253 -26.36 -8.72 4.24
CA GLN A 253 -27.74 -8.90 3.77
C GLN A 253 -28.49 -7.57 3.74
N HIS A 254 -28.39 -6.75 4.79
CA HIS A 254 -29.04 -5.45 4.83
C HIS A 254 -28.42 -4.44 3.85
N LEU A 255 -27.11 -4.50 3.60
CA LEU A 255 -26.43 -3.71 2.58
C LEU A 255 -26.93 -4.05 1.17
N LEU A 256 -27.11 -5.35 0.87
CA LEU A 256 -27.62 -5.81 -0.42
C LEU A 256 -29.10 -5.48 -0.60
N THR A 257 -29.90 -5.60 0.46
CA THR A 257 -31.34 -5.29 0.46
C THR A 257 -31.67 -3.81 0.68
N LYS A 258 -30.65 -2.97 0.90
CA LYS A 258 -30.75 -1.51 1.08
C LYS A 258 -31.58 -1.07 2.29
N ASN A 259 -31.47 -1.79 3.41
CA ASN A 259 -32.18 -1.44 4.63
C ASN A 259 -31.28 -0.62 5.58
N THR A 260 -31.26 0.70 5.40
CA THR A 260 -30.40 1.61 6.19
C THR A 260 -30.68 1.53 7.69
N THR A 261 -31.95 1.46 8.10
CA THR A 261 -32.34 1.48 9.52
C THR A 261 -31.80 0.25 10.26
N GLU A 262 -31.94 -0.93 9.66
CA GLU A 262 -31.44 -2.17 10.27
C GLU A 262 -29.90 -2.21 10.32
N ILE A 263 -29.22 -1.69 9.28
CA ILE A 263 -27.75 -1.60 9.28
C ILE A 263 -27.27 -0.74 10.46
N LEU A 264 -27.84 0.46 10.62
CA LEU A 264 -27.43 1.39 11.67
C LEU A 264 -27.75 0.83 13.06
N SER A 265 -28.90 0.17 13.22
CA SER A 265 -29.26 -0.51 14.47
C SER A 265 -28.24 -1.59 14.83
N LEU A 266 -27.90 -2.45 13.87
CA LEU A 266 -26.96 -3.55 14.07
C LEU A 266 -25.53 -3.06 14.35
N VAL A 267 -25.08 -2.03 13.64
CA VAL A 267 -23.77 -1.39 13.90
C VAL A 267 -23.73 -0.74 15.28
N ASN A 268 -24.78 -0.05 15.69
CA ASN A 268 -24.85 0.53 17.03
C ASN A 268 -24.85 -0.55 18.12
N GLU A 269 -25.61 -1.63 17.95
CA GLU A 269 -25.59 -2.77 18.87
C GLU A 269 -24.19 -3.38 18.99
N VAL A 270 -23.51 -3.56 17.86
CA VAL A 270 -22.13 -4.08 17.81
C VAL A 270 -21.15 -3.17 18.55
N ILE A 271 -21.23 -1.85 18.32
CA ILE A 271 -20.33 -0.87 18.95
C ILE A 271 -20.61 -0.76 20.45
N LEU A 272 -21.88 -0.78 20.87
CA LEU A 272 -22.26 -0.78 22.30
C LEU A 272 -21.74 -2.02 23.04
N ASN A 273 -21.59 -3.15 22.35
CA ASN A 273 -20.94 -4.36 22.88
C ASN A 273 -19.40 -4.26 22.90
N GLY A 274 -18.83 -3.07 22.69
CA GLY A 274 -17.39 -2.81 22.80
C GLY A 274 -16.55 -3.17 21.57
N LYS A 275 -17.20 -3.51 20.44
CA LYS A 275 -16.49 -3.85 19.20
C LYS A 275 -16.02 -2.57 18.48
N GLU A 276 -14.80 -2.57 17.96
CA GLU A 276 -14.25 -1.36 17.31
C GLU A 276 -14.79 -1.19 15.87
N PRO A 277 -15.19 0.04 15.46
CA PRO A 277 -15.72 0.31 14.12
C PRO A 277 -14.80 -0.11 12.97
N ILE A 278 -13.49 -0.02 13.17
CA ILE A 278 -12.51 -0.36 12.14
C ILE A 278 -12.48 -1.87 11.85
N TYR A 279 -12.71 -2.70 12.87
CA TYR A 279 -12.76 -4.16 12.71
C TYR A 279 -14.06 -4.60 12.06
N VAL A 280 -15.19 -3.97 12.41
CA VAL A 280 -16.47 -4.16 11.72
C VAL A 280 -16.31 -3.93 10.22
N LEU A 281 -15.64 -2.84 9.85
CA LEU A 281 -15.42 -2.49 8.46
C LEU A 281 -14.47 -3.49 7.74
N ASP A 282 -13.42 -3.95 8.42
CA ASP A 282 -12.51 -4.97 7.87
C ASP A 282 -13.18 -6.31 7.65
N ASP A 283 -14.05 -6.72 8.59
CA ASP A 283 -14.81 -7.96 8.49
C ASP A 283 -15.84 -7.88 7.35
N LEU A 284 -16.50 -6.73 7.15
CA LEU A 284 -17.39 -6.50 5.99
C LEU A 284 -16.64 -6.57 4.66
N ILE A 285 -15.47 -5.93 4.56
CA ILE A 285 -14.64 -5.98 3.34
C ILE A 285 -14.20 -7.43 3.07
N GLY A 286 -13.73 -8.14 4.10
CA GLY A 286 -13.30 -9.54 3.99
C GLY A 286 -14.43 -10.45 3.52
N TYR A 287 -15.62 -10.31 4.10
CA TYR A 287 -16.78 -11.11 3.72
C TYR A 287 -17.27 -10.83 2.29
N LEU A 288 -17.32 -9.56 1.88
CA LEU A 288 -17.66 -9.19 0.50
C LEU A 288 -16.62 -9.71 -0.50
N ARG A 289 -15.32 -9.69 -0.14
CA ARG A 289 -14.26 -10.27 -0.96
C ARG A 289 -14.49 -11.76 -1.18
N ASP A 290 -14.83 -12.49 -0.12
CA ASP A 290 -15.09 -13.92 -0.18
C ASP A 290 -16.32 -14.25 -1.05
N LEU A 291 -17.38 -13.44 -0.98
CA LEU A 291 -18.52 -13.56 -1.90
C LEU A 291 -18.12 -13.30 -3.36
N VAL A 292 -17.30 -12.29 -3.63
CA VAL A 292 -16.78 -12.00 -4.99
C VAL A 292 -15.94 -13.17 -5.52
N ILE A 293 -15.03 -13.71 -4.71
CA ILE A 293 -14.19 -14.85 -5.08
C ILE A 293 -15.05 -16.09 -5.32
N GLY A 294 -15.97 -16.40 -4.40
CA GLY A 294 -16.88 -17.54 -4.52
C GLY A 294 -17.73 -17.48 -5.79
N LYS A 295 -18.16 -16.27 -6.19
CA LYS A 295 -18.95 -16.06 -7.41
C LYS A 295 -18.11 -16.12 -8.69
N ALA A 296 -16.88 -15.62 -8.67
CA ALA A 296 -16.02 -15.55 -9.86
C ALA A 296 -15.26 -16.86 -10.14
N PHE A 297 -14.82 -17.56 -9.10
CA PHE A 297 -13.91 -18.72 -9.21
C PHE A 297 -14.49 -20.02 -8.60
N GLY A 298 -15.72 -19.95 -8.07
CA GLY A 298 -16.33 -21.04 -7.31
C GLY A 298 -15.90 -21.06 -5.85
N VAL A 299 -16.72 -21.70 -5.02
CA VAL A 299 -16.45 -21.85 -3.58
C VAL A 299 -15.46 -23.00 -3.39
N LYS A 300 -14.26 -22.68 -2.94
CA LYS A 300 -13.26 -23.63 -2.46
C LYS A 300 -12.83 -23.18 -1.07
N GLU A 301 -12.75 -24.12 -0.12
CA GLU A 301 -12.38 -23.82 1.27
C GLU A 301 -11.06 -23.03 1.36
N ASP A 302 -10.07 -23.36 0.51
CA ASP A 302 -8.77 -22.68 0.48
C ASP A 302 -8.81 -21.20 0.04
N ASN A 303 -9.86 -20.77 -0.67
CA ASN A 303 -9.97 -19.42 -1.26
C ASN A 303 -10.89 -18.48 -0.45
N ILE A 304 -11.67 -19.04 0.48
CA ILE A 304 -12.55 -18.33 1.39
C ILE A 304 -11.83 -18.20 2.74
N THR A 305 -11.80 -17.01 3.31
CA THR A 305 -10.92 -16.73 4.47
C THR A 305 -11.69 -16.18 5.66
N THR A 306 -12.65 -15.30 5.42
CA THR A 306 -13.45 -14.61 6.42
C THR A 306 -14.80 -15.31 6.61
N ALA A 307 -15.45 -15.71 5.51
CA ALA A 307 -16.77 -16.33 5.56
C ALA A 307 -16.72 -17.82 5.97
N ILE A 308 -17.81 -18.29 6.61
CA ILE A 308 -18.08 -19.72 6.77
C ILE A 308 -18.98 -20.13 5.61
N VAL A 309 -18.59 -21.17 4.87
CA VAL A 309 -19.41 -21.69 3.76
C VAL A 309 -20.60 -22.44 4.36
N ASN A 310 -21.75 -21.77 4.45
CA ASN A 310 -23.00 -22.31 4.95
C ASN A 310 -24.15 -22.05 3.96
N GLU A 311 -25.37 -22.43 4.31
CA GLU A 311 -26.55 -22.19 3.46
C GLU A 311 -26.80 -20.68 3.25
N HIS A 312 -26.52 -19.85 4.26
CA HIS A 312 -26.66 -18.40 4.21
C HIS A 312 -25.69 -17.74 3.23
N PHE A 313 -24.41 -18.09 3.26
CA PHE A 313 -23.38 -17.66 2.33
C PHE A 313 -23.77 -18.02 0.89
N ASN A 314 -24.24 -19.25 0.67
CA ASN A 314 -24.72 -19.70 -0.64
C ASN A 314 -25.97 -18.93 -1.10
N LYS A 315 -26.85 -18.52 -0.19
CA LYS A 315 -28.01 -17.68 -0.49
C LYS A 315 -27.58 -16.27 -0.89
N LEU A 316 -26.64 -15.67 -0.16
CA LEU A 316 -26.08 -14.36 -0.48
C LEU A 316 -25.34 -14.35 -1.82
N LEU A 317 -24.58 -15.40 -2.14
CA LEU A 317 -23.92 -15.57 -3.45
C LEU A 317 -24.90 -15.51 -4.63
N LYS A 318 -26.11 -16.07 -4.46
CA LYS A 318 -27.16 -16.06 -5.51
C LYS A 318 -27.73 -14.66 -5.72
N VAL A 319 -27.95 -13.91 -4.64
CA VAL A 319 -28.60 -12.59 -4.67
C VAL A 319 -27.62 -11.47 -5.02
N ALA A 320 -26.36 -11.56 -4.59
CA ALA A 320 -25.41 -10.44 -4.68
C ALA A 320 -24.79 -10.31 -6.07
N ASP A 321 -24.89 -9.14 -6.70
CA ASP A 321 -24.21 -8.87 -7.97
C ASP A 321 -22.71 -8.56 -7.78
N VAL A 322 -21.85 -9.05 -8.68
CA VAL A 322 -20.39 -8.87 -8.56
C VAL A 322 -19.99 -7.40 -8.65
N SER A 323 -20.62 -6.62 -9.54
CA SER A 323 -20.31 -5.20 -9.70
C SER A 323 -20.73 -4.40 -8.47
N GLN A 324 -21.88 -4.75 -7.87
CA GLN A 324 -22.37 -4.15 -6.62
C GLN A 324 -21.40 -4.43 -5.47
N MET A 325 -20.95 -5.68 -5.29
CA MET A 325 -20.00 -6.05 -4.24
C MET A 325 -18.64 -5.36 -4.42
N GLN A 326 -18.13 -5.27 -5.65
CA GLN A 326 -16.87 -4.56 -5.94
C GLN A 326 -16.98 -3.07 -5.63
N HIS A 327 -18.11 -2.44 -5.94
CA HIS A 327 -18.37 -1.05 -5.57
C HIS A 327 -18.42 -0.87 -4.05
N MET A 328 -19.12 -1.76 -3.33
CA MET A 328 -19.17 -1.74 -1.86
C MET A 328 -17.76 -1.86 -1.25
N ILE A 329 -16.94 -2.80 -1.73
CA ILE A 329 -15.56 -2.98 -1.24
C ILE A 329 -14.73 -1.71 -1.43
N ARG A 330 -14.83 -1.04 -2.59
CA ARG A 330 -14.08 0.20 -2.87
C ARG A 330 -14.45 1.30 -1.88
N LYS A 331 -15.76 1.57 -1.72
CA LYS A 331 -16.25 2.62 -0.82
C LYS A 331 -15.97 2.32 0.65
N LEU A 332 -16.12 1.06 1.10
CA LEU A 332 -15.69 0.65 2.44
C LEU A 332 -14.19 0.86 2.64
N THR A 333 -13.37 0.59 1.62
CA THR A 333 -11.92 0.85 1.69
C THR A 333 -11.59 2.34 1.78
N GLU A 334 -12.35 3.21 1.10
CA GLU A 334 -12.26 4.67 1.21
C GLU A 334 -12.61 5.12 2.64
N ILE A 335 -13.74 4.66 3.17
CA ILE A 335 -14.17 4.94 4.56
C ILE A 335 -13.09 4.48 5.55
N LYS A 336 -12.46 3.32 5.33
CA LYS A 336 -11.33 2.85 6.15
C LYS A 336 -10.18 3.84 6.18
N GLN A 337 -9.85 4.44 5.04
CA GLN A 337 -8.78 5.43 4.95
C GLN A 337 -9.16 6.68 5.72
N GLU A 338 -10.39 7.16 5.61
CA GLU A 338 -10.89 8.31 6.37
C GLU A 338 -10.84 8.06 7.88
N MET A 339 -11.25 6.87 8.34
CA MET A 339 -11.18 6.49 9.75
C MET A 339 -9.77 6.59 10.34
N LYS A 340 -8.72 6.28 9.56
CA LYS A 340 -7.33 6.35 10.03
C LYS A 340 -6.87 7.78 10.35
N PHE A 341 -7.53 8.78 9.80
CA PHE A 341 -7.20 10.19 9.99
C PHE A 341 -8.26 10.96 10.79
N SER A 342 -9.30 10.27 11.26
CA SER A 342 -10.43 10.84 12.00
C SER A 342 -10.44 10.38 13.45
N ASN A 343 -10.77 11.28 14.37
CA ASN A 343 -10.98 10.93 15.78
C ASN A 343 -12.37 10.33 16.05
N HIS A 344 -13.23 10.23 15.03
CA HIS A 344 -14.62 9.79 15.15
C HIS A 344 -14.91 8.62 14.21
N ALA A 345 -14.26 7.48 14.43
CA ALA A 345 -14.38 6.29 13.59
C ALA A 345 -15.82 5.77 13.46
N GLN A 346 -16.62 5.82 14.53
CA GLN A 346 -18.03 5.43 14.50
C GLN A 346 -18.85 6.29 13.53
N ILE A 347 -18.71 7.62 13.59
CA ILE A 347 -19.44 8.54 12.71
C ILE A 347 -19.05 8.29 11.26
N SER A 348 -17.75 8.10 10.98
CA SER A 348 -17.26 7.74 9.64
C SER A 348 -17.87 6.43 9.14
N LEU A 349 -18.03 5.43 10.00
CA LEU A 349 -18.69 4.17 9.64
C LEU A 349 -20.16 4.39 9.28
N GLU A 350 -20.92 5.05 10.17
CA GLU A 350 -22.35 5.26 10.02
C GLU A 350 -22.67 6.08 8.77
N VAL A 351 -21.99 7.22 8.58
CA VAL A 351 -22.16 8.07 7.39
C VAL A 351 -21.76 7.33 6.13
N GLY A 352 -20.66 6.58 6.17
CA GLY A 352 -20.19 5.79 5.04
C GLY A 352 -21.17 4.69 4.62
N LEU A 353 -21.78 4.00 5.58
CA LEU A 353 -22.81 2.99 5.32
C LEU A 353 -24.10 3.62 4.77
N ILE A 354 -24.49 4.80 5.26
CA ILE A 354 -25.63 5.55 4.70
C ILE A 354 -25.36 5.91 3.23
N GLN A 355 -24.17 6.43 2.91
CA GLN A 355 -23.77 6.79 1.55
C GLN A 355 -23.81 5.57 0.61
N LEU A 356 -23.32 4.43 1.06
CA LEU A 356 -23.35 3.16 0.32
C LEU A 356 -24.76 2.72 -0.08
N VAL A 357 -25.74 2.94 0.80
CA VAL A 357 -27.14 2.62 0.52
C VAL A 357 -27.76 3.66 -0.41
N SER A 358 -27.43 4.95 -0.25
CA SER A 358 -28.01 6.05 -1.04
C SER A 358 -27.46 6.20 -2.46
N GLU A 359 -26.16 6.05 -2.69
CA GLU A 359 -25.53 6.16 -4.03
C GLU A 359 -26.11 5.13 -5.02
N ASN A 360 -26.53 3.97 -4.51
CA ASN A 360 -27.22 2.94 -5.29
C ASN A 360 -28.68 3.28 -5.63
N GLN A 361 -29.28 4.31 -5.05
CA GLN A 361 -30.62 4.81 -5.42
C GLN A 361 -30.55 5.81 -6.58
N GLU A 362 -29.55 6.69 -6.59
CA GLU A 362 -29.37 7.66 -7.68
C GLU A 362 -29.02 6.97 -9.01
N ASN A 363 -28.08 6.03 -9.01
CA ASN A 363 -27.74 5.27 -10.21
C ASN A 363 -28.94 4.45 -10.75
N HIS A 364 -29.77 3.89 -9.87
CA HIS A 364 -30.98 3.16 -10.28
C HIS A 364 -32.10 4.09 -10.78
N SER A 365 -32.21 5.29 -10.21
CA SER A 365 -33.11 6.36 -10.68
C SER A 365 -32.71 6.88 -12.06
N LEU A 366 -31.40 7.08 -12.28
CA LEU A 366 -30.85 7.49 -13.57
C LEU A 366 -31.01 6.40 -14.62
N LEU A 367 -30.76 5.13 -14.30
CA LEU A 367 -31.01 4.01 -15.20
C LEU A 367 -32.49 3.87 -15.55
N LYS A 368 -33.40 4.00 -14.59
CA LYS A 368 -34.85 4.03 -14.86
C LYS A 368 -35.23 5.18 -15.79
N LYS A 369 -34.70 6.38 -15.56
CA LYS A 369 -34.91 7.54 -16.45
C LYS A 369 -34.34 7.33 -17.84
N ILE A 370 -33.17 6.72 -17.98
CA ILE A 370 -32.59 6.35 -19.28
C ILE A 370 -33.48 5.33 -19.99
N THR A 371 -33.95 4.29 -19.28
CA THR A 371 -34.82 3.26 -19.86
C THR A 371 -36.19 3.83 -20.26
N GLU A 372 -36.75 4.75 -19.47
CA GLU A 372 -37.98 5.50 -19.79
C GLU A 372 -37.78 6.44 -20.98
N LEU A 373 -36.61 7.09 -21.09
CA LEU A 373 -36.26 7.92 -22.24
C LEU A 373 -36.06 7.08 -23.50
N GLU A 374 -35.42 5.92 -23.41
CA GLU A 374 -35.26 4.97 -24.51
C GLU A 374 -36.62 4.43 -25.00
N ASN A 375 -37.54 4.15 -24.08
CA ASN A 375 -38.90 3.73 -24.43
C ASN A 375 -39.70 4.89 -25.05
N LYS A 376 -39.58 6.11 -24.54
CA LYS A 376 -40.19 7.30 -25.16
C LYS A 376 -39.62 7.59 -26.56
N ILE A 377 -38.34 7.34 -26.79
CA ILE A 377 -37.71 7.46 -28.11
C ILE A 377 -38.25 6.39 -29.07
N LYS A 378 -38.55 5.17 -28.58
CA LYS A 378 -39.20 4.12 -29.40
C LYS A 378 -40.68 4.42 -29.71
N GLU A 379 -41.40 5.07 -28.80
CA GLU A 379 -42.79 5.50 -29.02
C GLU A 379 -42.90 6.70 -29.96
N LEU A 380 -41.86 7.55 -30.01
CA LEU A 380 -41.71 8.60 -31.02
C LEU A 380 -41.25 8.00 -32.35
N GLN A 381 -42.16 7.27 -33.01
CA GLN A 381 -41.97 6.82 -34.39
C GLN A 381 -41.82 8.04 -35.32
N TYR A 382 -40.59 8.33 -35.74
CA TYR A 382 -40.36 9.11 -36.95
C TYR A 382 -40.98 8.36 -38.15
N PRO A 383 -41.79 9.03 -38.99
CA PRO A 383 -42.30 8.40 -40.20
C PRO A 383 -41.14 7.99 -41.09
N GLN A 384 -41.11 6.72 -41.48
CA GLN A 384 -40.16 6.19 -42.46
C GLN A 384 -40.22 7.05 -43.74
N PRO A 385 -39.07 7.37 -44.38
CA PRO A 385 -39.09 8.01 -45.68
C PRO A 385 -39.75 7.07 -46.69
N GLN A 386 -40.88 7.49 -47.25
CA GLN A 386 -41.50 6.82 -48.38
C GLN A 386 -40.54 6.83 -49.57
N THR A 387 -40.26 5.63 -50.07
CA THR A 387 -39.64 5.36 -51.36
C THR A 387 -40.45 5.98 -52.49
N THR A 388 -39.86 6.94 -53.22
CA THR A 388 -40.27 7.27 -54.59
C THR A 388 -39.49 6.40 -55.58
N LYS A 389 -40.23 5.51 -56.27
CA LYS A 389 -39.89 4.85 -57.56
C LYS A 389 -39.62 5.96 -58.61
N THR A 390 -38.75 5.88 -59.62
CA THR A 390 -38.28 4.84 -60.56
C THR A 390 -37.11 5.50 -61.34
N SER A 391 -36.06 4.84 -61.81
CA SER A 391 -36.06 3.80 -62.84
C SER A 391 -34.86 2.84 -62.73
N LYS A 392 -35.14 1.57 -62.99
CA LYS A 392 -34.18 0.46 -63.09
C LYS A 392 -33.45 0.49 -64.43
N ILE A 393 -32.15 0.16 -64.45
CA ILE A 393 -31.58 -0.89 -65.32
C ILE A 393 -30.49 -1.65 -64.52
N GLU A 394 -30.85 -2.88 -64.17
CA GLU A 394 -30.10 -4.17 -64.12
C GLU A 394 -28.75 -4.36 -63.38
N SER A 395 -28.82 -5.33 -62.46
CA SER A 395 -27.82 -6.25 -61.88
C SER A 395 -26.95 -6.96 -62.94
N THR A 396 -25.68 -7.36 -62.80
CA THR A 396 -24.82 -7.92 -61.70
C THR A 396 -23.42 -8.24 -62.34
N PRO A 397 -22.38 -8.82 -61.68
CA PRO A 397 -22.08 -8.96 -60.24
C PRO A 397 -20.62 -8.58 -59.84
N GLN A 398 -20.46 -8.28 -58.55
CA GLN A 398 -19.29 -8.48 -57.67
C GLN A 398 -17.88 -8.10 -58.17
N ASN A 399 -17.32 -7.04 -57.57
CA ASN A 399 -16.01 -7.16 -56.92
C ASN A 399 -15.77 -6.11 -55.82
N LYS A 400 -15.13 -6.57 -54.76
CA LYS A 400 -14.74 -5.87 -53.53
C LYS A 400 -14.01 -4.55 -53.82
N ILE A 401 -14.37 -3.48 -53.10
CA ILE A 401 -13.42 -2.40 -52.81
C ILE A 401 -13.41 -2.16 -51.30
N ASN A 402 -12.28 -2.51 -50.71
CA ASN A 402 -11.89 -2.26 -49.33
C ASN A 402 -11.86 -0.75 -49.08
N ILE A 403 -12.55 -0.29 -48.03
CA ILE A 403 -12.24 1.00 -47.42
C ILE A 403 -11.06 0.74 -46.47
N THR A 404 -9.89 1.25 -46.81
CA THR A 404 -8.67 1.08 -46.01
C THR A 404 -8.75 1.81 -44.68
N ASP A 405 -8.22 1.18 -43.63
CA ASP A 405 -8.11 1.66 -42.25
C ASP A 405 -7.30 2.98 -42.08
N SER A 406 -6.73 3.52 -43.16
CA SER A 406 -5.90 4.74 -43.14
C SER A 406 -6.69 6.00 -42.77
N ASN A 407 -7.91 6.18 -43.28
CA ASN A 407 -8.61 7.48 -43.18
C ASN A 407 -9.40 7.66 -41.88
N LYS A 408 -9.73 6.58 -41.16
CA LYS A 408 -10.30 6.66 -39.80
C LYS A 408 -9.23 6.97 -38.75
N THR A 409 -7.99 6.55 -39.00
CA THR A 409 -6.87 6.74 -38.09
C THR A 409 -6.37 8.18 -38.12
N GLU A 410 -6.33 8.82 -39.29
CA GLU A 410 -5.94 10.23 -39.44
C GLU A 410 -6.98 11.22 -38.87
N LEU A 411 -8.27 10.92 -39.01
CA LEU A 411 -9.34 11.77 -38.47
C LEU A 411 -9.42 11.70 -36.93
N ASN A 412 -9.20 10.52 -36.35
CA ASN A 412 -9.16 10.34 -34.89
C ASN A 412 -7.87 10.90 -34.28
N ALA A 413 -6.72 10.77 -34.95
CA ALA A 413 -5.46 11.38 -34.52
C ALA A 413 -5.51 12.92 -34.55
N ALA A 414 -6.16 13.52 -35.55
CA ALA A 414 -6.35 14.96 -35.63
C ALA A 414 -7.32 15.50 -34.56
N LEU A 415 -8.31 14.70 -34.13
CA LEU A 415 -9.24 15.07 -33.04
C LEU A 415 -8.62 14.92 -31.64
N GLU A 416 -7.62 14.05 -31.47
CA GLU A 416 -6.85 13.94 -30.22
C GLU A 416 -5.79 15.04 -30.05
N GLU A 417 -5.15 15.52 -31.12
CA GLU A 417 -4.20 16.64 -31.05
C GLU A 417 -4.85 17.98 -30.69
N VAL A 418 -6.10 18.21 -31.10
CA VAL A 418 -6.82 19.48 -30.82
C VAL A 418 -7.14 19.66 -29.33
N ASN A 419 -7.20 18.58 -28.55
CA ASN A 419 -7.55 18.64 -27.13
C ASN A 419 -6.35 18.59 -26.17
N THR A 420 -5.12 18.40 -26.64
CA THR A 420 -3.93 18.29 -25.78
C THR A 420 -2.99 19.50 -25.87
N VAL A 421 -2.90 20.13 -27.04
CA VAL A 421 -2.08 21.33 -27.28
C VAL A 421 -2.95 22.59 -27.30
N ALA A 422 -2.65 23.57 -26.44
CA ALA A 422 -3.41 24.81 -26.39
C ALA A 422 -3.07 25.75 -27.56
N THR A 423 -4.09 26.33 -28.18
CA THR A 423 -3.94 27.38 -29.19
C THR A 423 -3.80 28.76 -28.54
N LYS A 424 -3.22 29.71 -29.29
CA LYS A 424 -3.07 31.12 -28.86
C LYS A 424 -4.39 31.74 -28.39
N ASP A 425 -5.46 31.55 -29.16
CA ASP A 425 -6.78 32.13 -28.86
C ASP A 425 -7.42 31.50 -27.62
N TYR A 426 -7.24 30.20 -27.40
CA TYR A 426 -7.71 29.52 -26.20
C TYR A 426 -7.03 30.08 -24.94
N ILE A 427 -5.71 30.30 -24.99
CA ILE A 427 -4.96 30.83 -23.83
C ILE A 427 -5.40 32.25 -23.51
N LEU A 428 -5.50 33.13 -24.52
CA LEU A 428 -5.84 34.54 -24.31
C LEU A 428 -7.30 34.75 -23.87
N ASN A 429 -8.24 33.98 -24.42
CA ASN A 429 -9.68 34.21 -24.18
C ASN A 429 -10.25 33.39 -23.01
N LYS A 430 -9.69 32.21 -22.69
CA LYS A 430 -10.25 31.33 -21.64
C LYS A 430 -9.38 31.19 -20.40
N VAL A 431 -8.06 31.14 -20.54
CA VAL A 431 -7.15 30.86 -19.40
C VAL A 431 -6.60 32.14 -18.79
N PHE A 432 -6.20 33.11 -19.62
CA PHE A 432 -5.61 34.36 -19.16
C PHE A 432 -6.54 35.21 -18.26
N PRO A 433 -7.85 35.36 -18.53
CA PRO A 433 -8.72 36.22 -17.71
C PRO A 433 -8.83 35.77 -16.25
N SER A 434 -8.65 34.48 -15.97
CA SER A 434 -8.74 33.86 -14.63
C SER A 434 -7.36 33.46 -14.07
N ALA A 435 -6.27 33.77 -14.77
CA ALA A 435 -4.92 33.42 -14.36
C ALA A 435 -4.41 34.31 -13.23
N SER A 436 -3.67 33.73 -12.28
CA SER A 436 -3.07 34.50 -11.18
C SER A 436 -1.67 34.01 -10.80
N LYS A 437 -0.84 34.92 -10.27
CA LYS A 437 0.47 34.56 -9.70
C LYS A 437 0.35 33.58 -8.53
N LYS A 438 -0.74 33.67 -7.76
CA LYS A 438 -1.04 32.77 -6.64
C LYS A 438 -1.12 31.31 -7.12
N TYR A 439 -1.92 31.04 -8.15
CA TYR A 439 -2.09 29.67 -8.68
C TYR A 439 -0.80 29.14 -9.33
N LYS A 440 -0.06 30.03 -10.00
CA LYS A 440 1.24 29.67 -10.59
C LYS A 440 2.25 29.21 -9.54
N ASN A 441 2.32 29.88 -8.39
CA ASN A 441 3.24 29.50 -7.31
C ASN A 441 2.83 28.17 -6.64
N VAL A 442 1.53 27.99 -6.37
CA VAL A 442 0.99 26.72 -5.82
C VAL A 442 1.33 25.53 -6.72
N PHE A 443 1.24 25.72 -8.03
CA PHE A 443 1.58 24.66 -8.99
C PHE A 443 3.08 24.36 -8.99
N LEU A 444 3.94 25.38 -8.99
CA LEU A 444 5.40 25.19 -8.97
C LEU A 444 5.88 24.45 -7.72
N GLU A 445 5.25 24.67 -6.57
CA GLU A 445 5.57 23.98 -5.32
C GLU A 445 5.19 22.49 -5.37
N LYS A 446 4.05 22.16 -5.99
CA LYS A 446 3.51 20.78 -6.01
C LYS A 446 3.94 19.94 -7.22
N LEU A 447 4.42 20.58 -8.30
CA LEU A 447 4.84 19.91 -9.53
C LEU A 447 5.89 18.81 -9.29
N PRO A 448 6.94 18.98 -8.46
CA PRO A 448 7.92 17.93 -8.21
C PRO A 448 7.32 16.65 -7.59
N SER A 449 6.31 16.79 -6.72
CA SER A 449 5.59 15.66 -6.12
C SER A 449 4.85 14.85 -7.19
N VAL A 450 4.09 15.56 -8.03
CA VAL A 450 3.31 14.95 -9.12
C VAL A 450 4.21 14.22 -10.11
N LEU A 451 5.36 14.82 -10.48
CA LEU A 451 6.30 14.20 -11.42
C LEU A 451 6.94 12.93 -10.84
N ASN A 452 7.27 12.94 -9.54
CA ASN A 452 7.80 11.76 -8.87
C ASN A 452 6.77 10.62 -8.77
N GLU A 453 5.49 10.95 -8.55
CA GLU A 453 4.43 9.94 -8.55
C GLU A 453 4.16 9.41 -9.97
N LEU A 454 4.21 10.27 -10.99
CA LEU A 454 4.05 9.87 -12.40
C LEU A 454 5.19 8.94 -12.88
N LEU A 455 6.43 9.19 -12.44
CA LEU A 455 7.58 8.30 -12.67
C LEU A 455 7.37 6.91 -12.07
N ARG A 456 6.90 6.87 -10.82
CA ARG A 456 6.67 5.61 -10.09
C ARG A 456 5.61 4.74 -10.75
N ILE A 457 4.56 5.35 -11.31
CA ILE A 457 3.44 4.63 -11.90
C ILE A 457 3.80 4.03 -13.26
N ASN A 458 4.54 4.76 -14.10
CA ASN A 458 4.77 4.38 -15.50
C ASN A 458 6.10 3.67 -15.75
N ASN A 459 7.03 3.69 -14.78
CA ASN A 459 8.25 2.87 -14.77
C ASN A 459 9.06 2.92 -16.09
N SER A 460 9.20 4.10 -16.70
CA SER A 460 9.92 4.29 -17.97
C SER A 460 11.16 5.17 -17.82
N ASP A 461 12.27 4.72 -18.40
CA ASP A 461 13.55 5.46 -18.44
C ASP A 461 13.40 6.80 -19.19
N GLU A 462 12.50 6.84 -20.18
CA GLU A 462 12.14 8.07 -20.91
C GLU A 462 11.53 9.12 -19.98
N LEU A 463 10.64 8.73 -19.07
CA LEU A 463 10.04 9.66 -18.12
C LEU A 463 11.07 10.21 -17.12
N TYR A 464 12.11 9.46 -16.75
CA TYR A 464 13.17 9.94 -15.85
C TYR A 464 14.07 11.01 -16.51
N ALA A 465 14.38 10.86 -17.80
CA ALA A 465 15.08 11.89 -18.56
C ALA A 465 14.20 13.15 -18.73
N ILE A 466 12.89 12.94 -18.90
CA ILE A 466 11.91 14.01 -19.07
C ILE A 466 11.62 14.70 -17.74
N SER A 467 11.54 14.01 -16.59
CA SER A 467 11.30 14.61 -15.28
C SER A 467 12.38 15.63 -14.90
N LYS A 468 13.65 15.31 -15.15
CA LYS A 468 14.77 16.25 -14.96
C LYS A 468 14.72 17.46 -15.89
N ARG A 469 14.11 17.32 -17.07
CA ARG A 469 13.83 18.45 -17.99
C ARG A 469 12.59 19.23 -17.54
N LEU A 470 11.58 18.56 -16.99
CA LEU A 470 10.35 19.13 -16.45
C LEU A 470 10.58 19.92 -15.16
N GLU A 471 11.53 19.52 -14.31
CA GLU A 471 11.94 20.30 -13.12
C GLU A 471 12.46 21.70 -13.46
N LYS A 472 12.95 21.90 -14.69
CA LYS A 472 13.42 23.20 -15.20
C LYS A 472 12.33 24.04 -15.87
N MET A 473 11.06 23.62 -15.79
CA MET A 473 9.97 24.28 -16.49
C MET A 473 9.59 25.65 -15.94
N SER A 474 9.25 26.52 -16.87
CA SER A 474 8.44 27.71 -16.59
C SER A 474 6.97 27.35 -16.79
N VAL A 475 6.18 27.25 -15.71
CA VAL A 475 4.72 27.27 -15.85
C VAL A 475 4.34 28.56 -16.56
N ALA A 476 3.76 28.45 -17.76
CA ALA A 476 3.48 29.59 -18.60
C ALA A 476 2.34 30.40 -17.98
N ILE A 477 1.24 29.71 -17.65
CA ILE A 477 0.10 30.30 -16.96
C ILE A 477 -0.67 29.26 -16.13
N ALA A 478 -1.27 29.71 -15.02
CA ALA A 478 -2.11 28.88 -14.17
C ALA A 478 -3.35 29.66 -13.73
N SER A 479 -4.50 29.01 -13.86
CA SER A 479 -5.82 29.43 -13.38
C SER A 479 -6.39 28.38 -12.44
N LEU A 480 -7.57 28.65 -11.87
CA LEU A 480 -8.29 27.70 -11.01
C LEU A 480 -8.62 26.37 -11.73
N SER A 481 -8.86 26.44 -13.04
CA SER A 481 -9.42 25.34 -13.83
C SER A 481 -8.47 24.76 -14.90
N CYS A 482 -7.37 25.44 -15.19
CA CYS A 482 -6.48 25.07 -16.28
C CYS A 482 -5.05 25.58 -16.03
N VAL A 483 -4.07 24.72 -16.32
CA VAL A 483 -2.64 25.06 -16.30
C VAL A 483 -2.04 24.81 -17.69
N VAL A 484 -1.33 25.83 -18.17
CA VAL A 484 -0.62 25.78 -19.45
C VAL A 484 0.87 25.68 -19.17
N ILE A 485 1.47 24.61 -19.67
CA ILE A 485 2.88 24.28 -19.47
C ILE A 485 3.66 24.52 -20.76
N GLY A 486 4.70 25.37 -20.67
CA GLY A 486 5.62 25.63 -21.77
C GLY A 486 6.75 24.59 -21.79
N ALA A 487 6.88 23.84 -22.89
CA ALA A 487 7.88 22.76 -23.01
C ALA A 487 8.43 22.61 -24.43
N ASP A 488 9.51 21.83 -24.57
CA ASP A 488 10.02 21.41 -25.88
C ASP A 488 9.13 20.34 -26.51
N GLU A 489 9.10 20.25 -27.85
CA GLU A 489 8.23 19.31 -28.59
C GLU A 489 8.37 17.86 -28.15
N MET A 490 9.59 17.41 -27.85
CA MET A 490 9.84 16.05 -27.37
C MET A 490 9.12 15.75 -26.03
N VAL A 491 9.08 16.75 -25.14
CA VAL A 491 8.42 16.63 -23.83
C VAL A 491 6.90 16.63 -24.00
N ILE A 492 6.39 17.51 -24.85
CA ILE A 492 4.95 17.58 -25.17
C ILE A 492 4.48 16.25 -25.77
N LYS A 493 5.22 15.72 -26.75
CA LYS A 493 4.87 14.45 -27.41
C LYS A 493 4.78 13.28 -26.43
N THR A 494 5.65 13.25 -25.43
CA THR A 494 5.64 12.18 -24.43
C THR A 494 4.52 12.36 -23.42
N LEU A 495 4.36 13.57 -22.87
CA LEU A 495 3.30 13.85 -21.88
C LEU A 495 1.89 13.86 -22.48
N SER A 496 1.76 14.04 -23.79
CA SER A 496 0.47 13.99 -24.50
C SER A 496 0.04 12.57 -24.87
N GLN A 497 0.87 11.55 -24.60
CA GLN A 497 0.42 10.16 -24.73
C GLN A 497 -0.76 9.90 -23.78
N GLU A 498 -1.84 9.31 -24.30
CA GLU A 498 -3.14 9.26 -23.61
C GLU A 498 -3.08 8.74 -22.16
N HIS A 499 -2.32 7.65 -21.95
CA HIS A 499 -2.15 7.03 -20.63
C HIS A 499 -1.33 7.91 -19.66
N ILE A 500 -0.30 8.60 -20.14
CA ILE A 500 0.54 9.51 -19.35
C ILE A 500 -0.25 10.77 -19.02
N TYR A 501 -0.94 11.34 -20.01
CA TYR A 501 -1.77 12.53 -19.86
C TYR A 501 -2.89 12.33 -18.82
N ARG A 502 -3.64 11.23 -18.92
CA ARG A 502 -4.70 10.91 -17.96
C ARG A 502 -4.15 10.73 -16.54
N THR A 503 -2.99 10.12 -16.41
CA THR A 503 -2.32 9.93 -15.11
C THR A 503 -1.85 11.26 -14.55
N LEU A 504 -1.23 12.11 -15.37
CA LEU A 504 -0.83 13.47 -15.00
C LEU A 504 -2.02 14.28 -14.51
N CYS A 505 -3.12 14.32 -15.25
CA CYS A 505 -4.32 15.05 -14.83
C CYS A 505 -4.90 14.54 -13.51
N LYS A 506 -4.93 13.22 -13.27
CA LYS A 506 -5.39 12.64 -12.00
C LYS A 506 -4.49 13.02 -10.82
N LEU A 507 -3.18 12.94 -10.99
CA LEU A 507 -2.22 13.33 -9.96
C LEU A 507 -2.31 14.83 -9.64
N MET A 508 -2.47 15.65 -10.67
CA MET A 508 -2.66 17.10 -10.52
C MET A 508 -3.97 17.42 -9.80
N GLN A 509 -5.06 16.68 -10.09
CA GLN A 509 -6.34 16.83 -9.38
C GLN A 509 -6.23 16.44 -7.90
N LYS A 510 -5.56 15.32 -7.59
CA LYS A 510 -5.34 14.82 -6.24
C LYS A 510 -4.55 15.82 -5.39
N ASP A 511 -3.45 16.33 -5.93
CA ASP A 511 -2.54 17.18 -5.15
C ASP A 511 -2.96 18.65 -5.13
N ILE A 512 -3.72 19.15 -6.12
CA ILE A 512 -4.07 20.59 -6.26
C ILE A 512 -5.55 20.91 -5.95
N SER A 513 -6.42 19.93 -5.72
CA SER A 513 -7.75 20.08 -5.08
C SER A 513 -8.75 21.07 -5.73
N GLN A 514 -8.62 21.35 -7.02
CA GLN A 514 -9.62 22.01 -7.88
C GLN A 514 -9.38 21.53 -9.31
N PHE A 515 -10.42 21.38 -10.13
CA PHE A 515 -10.35 20.65 -11.40
C PHE A 515 -9.33 21.28 -12.38
N VAL A 516 -8.13 20.70 -12.53
CA VAL A 516 -7.06 21.26 -13.38
C VAL A 516 -6.94 20.49 -14.70
N GLU A 517 -7.42 21.07 -15.78
CA GLU A 517 -7.06 20.65 -17.14
C GLU A 517 -5.60 21.04 -17.43
N VAL A 518 -4.77 20.11 -17.90
CA VAL A 518 -3.38 20.42 -18.28
C VAL A 518 -3.31 20.59 -19.78
N LYS A 519 -2.73 21.70 -20.25
CA LYS A 519 -2.46 21.94 -21.66
C LYS A 519 -1.00 22.24 -21.89
N PHE A 520 -0.51 21.87 -23.07
CA PHE A 520 0.88 22.12 -23.45
C PHE A 520 0.96 23.21 -24.52
N ILE A 521 2.04 23.98 -24.48
CA ILE A 521 2.43 24.93 -25.53
C ILE A 521 3.94 24.85 -25.77
N THR A 522 4.36 24.92 -27.03
CA THR A 522 5.79 24.97 -27.35
C THR A 522 6.37 26.34 -26.97
N LEU A 523 7.64 26.35 -26.55
CA LEU A 523 8.31 27.60 -26.13
C LEU A 523 8.33 28.68 -27.23
N ASP A 524 8.42 28.27 -28.50
CA ASP A 524 8.38 29.20 -29.64
C ASP A 524 6.99 29.84 -29.84
N LYS A 525 5.92 29.07 -29.60
CA LYS A 525 4.54 29.57 -29.65
C LYS A 525 4.18 30.43 -28.42
N TRP A 526 4.90 30.29 -27.31
CA TRP A 526 4.67 31.08 -26.10
C TRP A 526 5.10 32.54 -26.22
N LYS A 527 6.23 32.82 -26.89
CA LYS A 527 6.77 34.20 -27.06
C LYS A 527 5.73 35.22 -27.56
N PRO A 528 4.97 34.97 -28.66
CA PRO A 528 3.95 35.90 -29.12
C PRO A 528 2.74 36.03 -28.18
N VAL A 529 2.40 34.98 -27.43
CA VAL A 529 1.32 35.01 -26.42
C VAL A 529 1.72 35.89 -25.24
N ALA A 530 2.94 35.73 -24.74
CA ALA A 530 3.48 36.51 -23.63
C ALA A 530 3.55 38.01 -23.95
N ALA A 531 3.96 38.37 -25.16
CA ALA A 531 4.00 39.77 -25.60
C ALA A 531 2.61 40.44 -25.55
N GLN A 532 1.57 39.76 -26.05
CA GLN A 532 0.20 40.28 -26.05
C GLN A 532 -0.42 40.33 -24.65
N MET A 533 -0.09 39.38 -23.77
CA MET A 533 -0.50 39.42 -22.36
C MET A 533 0.09 40.62 -21.62
N MET A 534 1.35 40.97 -21.90
CA MET A 534 2.00 42.14 -21.31
C MET A 534 1.35 43.45 -21.78
N THR A 535 0.96 43.54 -23.05
CA THR A 535 0.17 44.67 -23.59
C THR A 535 -1.20 44.77 -22.90
N ALA A 536 -1.93 43.66 -22.78
CA ALA A 536 -3.24 43.62 -22.14
C ALA A 536 -3.21 43.96 -20.62
N LEU A 537 -2.12 43.63 -19.93
CA LEU A 537 -1.90 44.03 -18.53
C LEU A 537 -1.56 45.52 -18.38
N ALA A 538 -0.89 46.11 -19.36
CA ALA A 538 -0.58 47.53 -19.39
C ALA A 538 -1.85 48.36 -19.62
N GLU A 539 -2.74 47.93 -20.53
CA GLU A 539 -4.04 48.58 -20.77
C GLU A 539 -4.97 48.52 -19.55
N LYS A 540 -4.99 47.38 -18.82
CA LYS A 540 -5.76 47.23 -17.56
C LYS A 540 -5.25 48.04 -16.37
N LYS A 541 -4.05 48.62 -16.43
CA LYS A 541 -3.52 49.50 -15.38
C LYS A 541 -3.84 50.98 -15.60
N HIS A 542 -4.31 51.33 -16.80
CA HIS A 542 -4.67 52.69 -17.19
C HIS A 542 -6.19 52.94 -17.30
N ALA A 543 -7.00 51.90 -17.10
CA ALA A 543 -8.44 51.97 -16.86
C ALA A 543 -8.72 51.70 -15.37
#